data_AF-A0AAF0Y9N8-F1
#
_entry.id   AF-A0AAF0Y9N8-F1
#
_cell.length_a   1.000
_cell.length_b   1.000
_cell.length_c   1.000
_cell.angle_alpha   90.00
_cell.angle_beta   90.00
_cell.angle_gamma   90.00
#
_symmetry.space_group_name_H-M   'P 1'
#
loop_
_entity.id
_entity.type
_entity.pdbx_description
1 polymer ?
#
loop_
_entity_poly.entity_id
_entity_poly.type
_entity_poly.pdbx_seq_one_letter_code
_entity_poly.pdbx_strand_id
1 'polypeptide(L)'
;MLRTPALRAARASARGFSTSAARRGGHSGGSSHADTVETFFDAKWATRALLVSAAVLLWPYLPERPTSAASPSLAPAAAEKEATSAPSFITRAIASGTKEDAENWAKRNDQHLALTREQADEKILVQEAERPKVWRMRYPSSFEQASPHGIPVGSQADLSDLKVKSD
;
A
#
# COMPACT_ATOMS: atom_id res chain seq x y z
N MET A 1 34.12 -24.41 27.85
CA MET A 1 32.70 -24.02 28.10
C MET A 1 32.07 -23.61 26.77
N LEU A 2 31.35 -24.51 26.11
CA LEU A 2 30.71 -24.27 24.82
C LEU A 2 29.20 -24.18 25.03
N ARG A 3 28.61 -23.02 24.76
CA ARG A 3 27.15 -22.80 24.80
C ARG A 3 26.57 -23.01 23.41
N THR A 4 25.72 -24.02 23.27
CA THR A 4 24.85 -24.26 22.11
C THR A 4 23.65 -23.28 22.14
N PRO A 5 23.28 -22.65 21.02
CA PRO A 5 22.00 -21.94 20.93
C PRO A 5 20.88 -22.94 20.58
N ALA A 6 19.89 -23.04 21.48
CA ALA A 6 18.65 -23.76 21.23
C ALA A 6 17.78 -22.99 20.22
N LEU A 7 17.54 -23.58 19.04
CA LEU A 7 16.61 -23.08 18.05
C LEU A 7 15.17 -23.25 18.55
N ARG A 8 14.47 -22.12 18.69
CA ARG A 8 13.08 -22.02 19.12
C ARG A 8 12.18 -22.41 17.94
N ALA A 9 11.54 -23.57 18.02
CA ALA A 9 10.60 -24.04 17.01
C ALA A 9 9.38 -23.10 16.92
N ALA A 10 9.19 -22.48 15.76
CA ALA A 10 7.99 -21.72 15.44
C ALA A 10 6.80 -22.69 15.32
N ARG A 11 5.84 -22.61 16.24
CA ARG A 11 4.54 -23.27 16.10
C ARG A 11 3.74 -22.53 15.03
N ALA A 12 3.74 -23.04 13.80
CA ALA A 12 2.81 -22.60 12.77
C ALA A 12 1.39 -22.99 13.19
N SER A 13 0.55 -21.99 13.49
CA SER A 13 -0.88 -22.15 13.68
C SER A 13 -1.50 -22.55 12.34
N ALA A 14 -1.86 -23.83 12.20
CA ALA A 14 -2.61 -24.31 11.06
C ALA A 14 -4.05 -23.75 11.14
N ARG A 15 -4.32 -22.65 10.42
CA ARG A 15 -5.69 -22.25 10.10
C ARG A 15 -6.25 -23.28 9.11
N GLY A 16 -6.93 -24.29 9.63
CA GLY A 16 -7.65 -25.27 8.81
C GLY A 16 -8.80 -24.58 8.08
N PHE A 17 -8.59 -24.29 6.80
CA PHE A 17 -9.70 -24.01 5.90
C PHE A 17 -10.53 -25.29 5.81
N SER A 18 -11.77 -25.24 6.28
CA SER A 18 -12.76 -26.29 6.05
C SER A 18 -13.00 -26.39 4.55
N THR A 19 -12.34 -27.35 3.90
CA THR A 19 -12.62 -27.68 2.51
C THR A 19 -13.78 -28.65 2.51
N SER A 20 -14.98 -28.15 2.21
CA SER A 20 -16.09 -29.02 1.86
C SER A 20 -15.67 -29.83 0.64
N ALA A 21 -15.52 -31.15 0.81
CA ALA A 21 -15.26 -32.07 -0.29
C ALA A 21 -16.28 -31.82 -1.42
N ALA A 22 -15.78 -31.60 -2.64
CA ALA A 22 -16.63 -31.56 -3.81
C ALA A 22 -17.29 -32.94 -3.96
N ARG A 23 -18.56 -33.06 -3.57
CA ARG A 23 -19.38 -34.19 -3.97
C ARG A 23 -19.51 -34.11 -5.49
N ARG A 24 -18.77 -34.97 -6.18
CA ARG A 24 -18.97 -35.29 -7.59
C ARG A 24 -20.37 -35.90 -7.70
N GLY A 25 -21.38 -35.06 -7.87
CA GLY A 25 -22.68 -35.49 -8.34
C GLY A 25 -22.45 -36.17 -9.68
N GLY A 26 -22.72 -37.48 -9.74
CA GLY A 26 -22.72 -38.20 -11.00
C GLY A 26 -23.73 -37.56 -11.93
N HIS A 27 -23.26 -36.92 -13.00
CA HIS A 27 -24.09 -36.62 -14.14
C HIS A 27 -24.40 -37.96 -14.81
N SER A 28 -25.54 -38.55 -14.46
CA SER A 28 -26.17 -39.58 -15.29
C SER A 28 -26.50 -38.92 -16.63
N GLY A 29 -25.97 -39.52 -17.69
CA GLY A 29 -25.99 -38.98 -19.03
C GLY A 29 -27.36 -38.99 -19.71
N GLY A 30 -27.36 -38.51 -20.94
CA GLY A 30 -28.47 -38.63 -21.86
C GLY A 30 -28.80 -37.32 -22.55
N SER A 31 -27.95 -36.87 -23.46
CA SER A 31 -28.41 -36.04 -24.56
C SER A 31 -29.22 -36.93 -25.51
N SER A 32 -30.51 -37.07 -25.25
CA SER A 32 -31.45 -37.51 -26.28
C SER A 32 -32.50 -36.43 -26.44
N HIS A 33 -32.58 -35.92 -27.65
CA HIS A 33 -33.63 -35.07 -28.17
C HIS A 33 -34.98 -35.76 -27.89
N ALA A 34 -35.60 -35.42 -26.78
CA ALA A 34 -36.98 -35.74 -26.48
C ALA A 34 -37.62 -34.40 -26.17
N ASP A 35 -38.65 -34.04 -26.93
CA ASP A 35 -39.48 -32.88 -26.65
C ASP A 35 -40.04 -33.03 -25.23
N THR A 36 -39.33 -32.48 -24.24
CA THR A 36 -39.78 -32.46 -22.86
C THR A 36 -40.91 -31.46 -22.81
N VAL A 37 -42.13 -31.95 -22.66
CA VAL A 37 -43.31 -31.14 -22.34
C VAL A 37 -43.05 -30.49 -20.99
N GLU A 38 -42.42 -29.31 -20.98
CA GLU A 38 -42.13 -28.57 -19.76
C GLU A 38 -43.45 -28.08 -19.17
N THR A 39 -43.99 -28.87 -18.24
CA THR A 39 -45.18 -28.49 -17.48
C THR A 39 -44.77 -27.64 -16.28
N PHE A 40 -45.66 -26.73 -15.87
CA PHE A 40 -45.46 -25.89 -14.68
C PHE A 40 -45.34 -26.69 -13.36
N PHE A 41 -45.57 -28.01 -13.41
CA PHE A 41 -45.46 -28.92 -12.27
C PHE A 41 -44.17 -29.75 -12.27
N ASP A 42 -43.24 -29.51 -13.21
CA ASP A 42 -41.93 -30.14 -13.17
C ASP A 42 -41.13 -29.66 -11.93
N ALA A 43 -40.23 -30.52 -11.42
CA ALA A 43 -39.48 -30.28 -10.20
C ALA A 43 -38.67 -28.97 -10.22
N LYS A 44 -38.22 -28.56 -11.41
CA LYS A 44 -37.54 -27.27 -11.63
C LYS A 44 -38.48 -26.08 -11.39
N TRP A 45 -39.73 -26.17 -11.84
CA TRP A 45 -40.75 -25.12 -11.66
C TRP A 45 -41.27 -25.07 -10.23
N ALA A 46 -41.48 -26.22 -9.60
CA ALA A 46 -41.85 -26.28 -8.18
C ALA A 46 -40.80 -25.59 -7.29
N THR A 47 -39.52 -25.84 -7.54
CA THR A 47 -38.41 -25.20 -6.80
C THR A 47 -38.37 -23.69 -7.04
N ARG A 48 -38.56 -23.23 -8.29
CA ARG A 48 -38.60 -21.80 -8.62
C ARG A 48 -39.79 -21.09 -7.99
N ALA A 49 -40.98 -21.70 -8.05
CA ALA A 49 -42.19 -21.16 -7.43
C ALA A 49 -42.03 -21.03 -5.90
N LEU A 50 -41.37 -21.99 -5.26
CA LEU A 50 -41.09 -21.96 -3.83
C LEU A 50 -40.07 -20.86 -3.48
N LEU A 51 -39.03 -20.66 -4.28
CA LEU A 51 -38.09 -19.55 -4.08
C LEU A 51 -38.75 -18.18 -4.25
N VAL A 52 -39.63 -18.03 -5.24
CA VAL A 52 -40.37 -16.78 -5.48
C VAL A 52 -41.36 -16.52 -4.34
N SER A 53 -42.11 -17.53 -3.90
CA SER A 53 -43.05 -17.37 -2.78
C SER A 53 -42.33 -17.06 -1.47
N ALA A 54 -41.19 -17.72 -1.21
CA ALA A 54 -40.34 -17.41 -0.07
C ALA A 54 -39.82 -15.97 -0.11
N ALA A 55 -39.37 -15.49 -1.28
CA ALA A 55 -38.92 -14.11 -1.45
C ALA A 55 -40.03 -13.08 -1.19
N VAL A 56 -41.26 -13.34 -1.66
CA VAL A 56 -42.42 -12.48 -1.42
C VAL A 56 -42.81 -12.47 0.07
N LEU A 57 -42.80 -13.63 0.73
CA LEU A 57 -43.11 -13.73 2.16
C LEU A 57 -42.03 -13.08 3.04
N LEU A 58 -40.78 -13.11 2.58
CA LEU A 58 -39.66 -12.46 3.27
C LEU A 58 -39.61 -10.95 3.01
N TRP A 59 -40.18 -10.45 1.90
CA TRP A 59 -40.20 -9.03 1.50
C TRP A 59 -40.51 -8.04 2.64
N PRO A 60 -41.57 -8.21 3.45
CA PRO A 60 -41.88 -7.29 4.54
C PRO A 60 -40.92 -7.35 5.73
N TYR A 61 -40.07 -8.38 5.81
CA TYR A 61 -39.08 -8.55 6.87
C TYR A 61 -37.66 -8.14 6.44
N LEU A 62 -37.48 -7.71 5.19
CA LEU A 62 -36.20 -7.14 4.80
C LEU A 62 -36.03 -5.75 5.44
N PRO A 63 -34.86 -5.46 6.02
CA PRO A 63 -34.55 -4.11 6.46
C PRO A 63 -34.62 -3.16 5.27
N GLU A 64 -35.33 -2.05 5.43
CA GLU A 64 -35.43 -1.01 4.40
C GLU A 64 -34.01 -0.58 3.99
N ARG A 65 -33.74 -0.58 2.67
CA ARG A 65 -32.52 0.04 2.16
C ARG A 65 -32.59 1.53 2.53
N PRO A 66 -31.60 2.08 3.24
CA PRO A 66 -31.54 3.52 3.41
C PRO A 66 -31.49 4.15 2.02
N THR A 67 -32.50 4.95 1.70
CA THR A 67 -32.67 5.63 0.40
C THR A 67 -31.62 6.70 0.17
N SER A 68 -30.90 7.07 1.22
CA SER A 68 -29.72 7.90 1.17
C SER A 68 -28.51 7.01 1.50
N ALA A 69 -27.78 6.65 0.45
CA ALA A 69 -26.44 6.14 0.66
C ALA A 69 -25.61 7.35 1.08
N ALA A 70 -25.15 7.35 2.33
CA ALA A 70 -24.12 8.23 2.89
C ALA A 70 -22.83 8.09 2.08
N SER A 71 -22.86 8.53 0.84
CA SER A 71 -21.69 8.57 -0.02
C SER A 71 -20.92 9.81 0.40
N PRO A 72 -19.62 9.69 0.73
CA PRO A 72 -18.80 10.82 1.15
C PRO A 72 -18.65 11.91 0.06
N SER A 73 -19.28 11.71 -1.11
CA SER A 73 -19.36 12.64 -2.24
C SER A 73 -20.61 13.54 -2.24
N LEU A 74 -21.63 13.30 -1.40
CA LEU A 74 -22.76 14.22 -1.27
C LEU A 74 -22.39 15.39 -0.34
N ALA A 75 -22.91 16.58 -0.68
CA ALA A 75 -22.63 17.85 -0.02
C ALA A 75 -22.61 17.76 1.52
N PRO A 76 -21.71 18.51 2.20
CA PRO A 76 -21.47 18.37 3.64
C PRO A 76 -22.74 18.51 4.50
N ALA A 77 -23.69 19.37 4.06
CA ALA A 77 -24.96 19.58 4.75
C ALA A 77 -25.91 18.36 4.73
N ALA A 78 -25.77 17.44 3.78
CA ALA A 78 -26.53 16.18 3.75
C ALA A 78 -25.91 15.14 4.70
N ALA A 79 -24.58 15.08 4.75
CA ALA A 79 -23.83 14.20 5.64
C ALA A 79 -24.07 14.53 7.12
N GLU A 80 -24.16 15.82 7.48
CA GLU A 80 -24.47 16.24 8.85
C GLU A 80 -25.87 15.77 9.32
N LYS A 81 -26.86 15.80 8.43
CA LYS A 81 -28.23 15.33 8.75
C LYS A 81 -28.29 13.84 8.98
N GLU A 82 -27.52 13.05 8.22
CA GLU A 82 -27.41 11.61 8.45
C GLU A 82 -26.62 11.28 9.72
N ALA A 83 -25.60 12.08 10.06
CA ALA A 83 -24.85 11.93 11.30
C ALA A 83 -25.72 12.17 12.55
N THR A 84 -26.74 13.03 12.44
CA THR A 84 -27.76 13.23 13.51
C THR A 84 -28.82 12.14 13.55
N SER A 85 -29.01 11.38 12.46
CA SER A 85 -29.93 10.23 12.46
C SER A 85 -29.30 9.05 13.22
N ALA A 86 -30.11 8.27 13.94
CA ALA A 86 -29.60 7.14 14.71
C ALA A 86 -28.85 6.17 13.78
N PRO A 87 -27.56 5.88 14.02
CA PRO A 87 -26.78 5.02 13.14
C PRO A 87 -27.36 3.61 13.14
N SER A 88 -27.29 2.94 11.99
CA SER A 88 -27.70 1.54 11.86
C SER A 88 -26.98 0.66 12.90
N PHE A 89 -27.60 -0.46 13.29
CA PHE A 89 -27.02 -1.39 14.27
C PHE A 89 -25.60 -1.84 13.89
N ILE A 90 -25.37 -2.10 12.59
CA ILE A 90 -24.05 -2.50 12.07
C ILE A 90 -23.03 -1.38 12.27
N THR A 91 -23.40 -0.14 11.94
CA THR A 91 -22.56 1.04 12.16
C THR A 91 -22.23 1.22 13.64
N ARG A 92 -23.19 0.99 14.54
CA ARG A 92 -22.97 1.06 15.99
C ARG A 92 -21.98 0.01 16.49
N ALA A 93 -22.10 -1.23 16.01
CA ALA A 93 -21.21 -2.33 16.36
C ALA A 93 -19.78 -2.09 15.85
N ILE A 94 -19.63 -1.56 14.64
CA ILE A 94 -18.34 -1.15 14.09
C ILE A 94 -17.75 -0.01 14.91
N ALA A 95 -18.55 1.03 15.20
CA ALA A 95 -18.10 2.18 15.98
C ALA A 95 -17.67 1.79 17.39
N SER A 96 -18.33 0.85 18.06
CA SER A 96 -17.88 0.37 19.37
C SER A 96 -16.51 -0.32 19.30
N GLY A 97 -16.22 -1.07 18.22
CA GLY A 97 -14.94 -1.75 18.06
C GLY A 97 -13.79 -0.84 17.63
N THR A 98 -14.08 0.27 16.94
CA THR A 98 -13.04 1.19 16.43
C THR A 98 -12.78 2.41 17.32
N LYS A 99 -13.69 2.72 18.25
CA LYS A 99 -13.57 3.88 19.15
C LYS A 99 -12.35 3.81 20.07
N GLU A 100 -12.00 2.63 20.57
CA GLU A 100 -10.88 2.44 21.50
C GLU A 100 -9.52 2.80 20.87
N ASP A 101 -9.42 2.76 19.54
CA ASP A 101 -8.20 3.05 18.79
C ASP A 101 -8.17 4.44 18.14
N ALA A 102 -9.20 5.27 18.29
CA ALA A 102 -9.28 6.55 17.58
C ALA A 102 -8.08 7.47 17.85
N GLU A 103 -7.62 7.54 19.11
CA GLU A 103 -6.43 8.31 19.49
C GLU A 103 -5.14 7.71 18.89
N ASN A 104 -5.04 6.38 18.86
CA ASN A 104 -3.90 5.68 18.25
C ASN A 104 -3.85 5.91 16.74
N TRP A 105 -5.00 5.94 16.08
CA TRP A 105 -5.11 6.25 14.66
C TRP A 105 -4.74 7.70 14.35
N ALA A 106 -5.18 8.66 15.18
CA ALA A 106 -4.76 10.05 15.05
C ALA A 106 -3.23 10.19 15.16
N LYS A 107 -2.63 9.60 16.20
CA LYS A 107 -1.17 9.59 16.39
C LYS A 107 -0.42 8.96 15.21
N ARG A 108 -0.92 7.84 14.67
CA ARG A 108 -0.32 7.20 13.48
C ARG A 108 -0.44 8.07 12.23
N ASN A 109 -1.58 8.73 12.04
CA ASN A 109 -1.78 9.62 10.91
C ASN A 109 -0.85 10.84 11.00
N ASP A 110 -0.68 11.40 12.19
CA ASP A 110 0.26 12.52 12.42
C ASP A 110 1.70 12.10 12.15
N GLN A 111 2.10 10.90 12.60
CA GLN A 111 3.42 10.33 12.29
C GLN A 111 3.62 10.12 10.79
N HIS A 112 2.62 9.56 10.09
CA HIS A 112 2.69 9.38 8.64
C HIS A 112 2.79 10.72 7.90
N LEU A 113 2.06 11.73 8.37
CA LEU A 113 2.11 13.07 7.82
C LEU A 113 3.50 13.69 8.01
N ALA A 114 4.11 13.53 9.19
CA ALA A 114 5.48 13.98 9.45
C ALA A 114 6.49 13.29 8.54
N LEU A 115 6.47 11.96 8.44
CA LEU A 115 7.37 11.20 7.57
C LEU A 115 7.20 11.56 6.08
N THR A 116 5.96 11.83 5.64
CA THR A 116 5.69 12.22 4.25
C THR A 116 6.26 13.61 3.94
N ARG A 117 6.23 14.53 4.92
CA ARG A 117 6.88 15.84 4.80
C ARG A 117 8.39 15.70 4.69
N GLU A 118 9.02 14.94 5.58
CA GLU A 118 10.46 14.69 5.54
C GLU A 118 10.90 14.09 4.20
N GLN A 119 10.16 13.11 3.68
CA GLN A 119 10.42 12.52 2.36
C GLN A 119 10.26 13.52 1.21
N ALA A 120 9.30 14.43 1.31
CA ALA A 120 9.11 15.48 0.30
C ALA A 120 10.29 16.46 0.31
N ASP A 121 10.76 16.86 1.48
CA ASP A 121 11.90 17.76 1.64
C ASP A 121 13.20 17.11 1.13
N GLU A 122 13.45 15.84 1.46
CA GLU A 122 14.59 15.08 0.92
C GLU A 122 14.54 14.98 -0.60
N LYS A 123 13.34 14.76 -1.16
CA LYS A 123 13.16 14.69 -2.61
C LYS A 123 13.48 16.02 -3.28
N ILE A 124 13.07 17.15 -2.69
CA ILE A 124 13.42 18.49 -3.20
C ILE A 124 14.93 18.66 -3.17
N LEU A 125 15.60 18.32 -2.06
CA LEU A 125 17.05 18.41 -1.94
C LEU A 125 17.79 17.61 -3.02
N VAL A 126 17.35 16.38 -3.29
CA VAL A 126 17.95 15.51 -4.32
C VAL A 126 17.65 16.02 -5.73
N GLN A 127 16.47 16.62 -5.96
CA GLN A 127 16.11 17.19 -7.26
C GLN A 127 16.89 18.46 -7.59
N GLU A 128 17.15 19.31 -6.61
CA GLU A 128 17.96 20.53 -6.77
C GLU A 128 19.46 20.26 -6.81
N ALA A 129 19.89 19.10 -6.31
CA ALA A 129 21.29 18.70 -6.36
C ALA A 129 21.76 18.43 -7.79
N GLU A 130 22.42 19.42 -8.39
CA GLU A 130 23.14 19.21 -9.66
C GLU A 130 24.39 18.34 -9.44
N ARG A 131 24.67 17.46 -10.40
CA ARG A 131 25.95 16.73 -10.43
C ARG A 131 27.09 17.74 -10.55
N PRO A 132 28.18 17.61 -9.76
CA PRO A 132 29.32 18.50 -9.90
C PRO A 132 29.84 18.45 -11.34
N LYS A 133 29.99 19.61 -11.95
CA LYS A 133 30.44 19.72 -13.34
C LYS A 133 31.87 19.17 -13.46
N VAL A 134 32.00 17.99 -14.07
CA VAL A 134 33.31 17.40 -14.38
C VAL A 134 33.88 18.11 -15.59
N TRP A 135 34.82 19.01 -15.35
CA TRP A 135 35.58 19.65 -16.42
C TRP A 135 36.59 18.64 -16.98
N ARG A 136 36.31 18.13 -18.18
CA ARG A 136 37.28 17.30 -18.90
C ARG A 136 38.27 18.23 -19.58
N MET A 137 39.50 18.23 -19.10
CA MET A 137 40.56 18.94 -19.78
C MET A 137 40.84 18.28 -21.13
N ARG A 138 40.71 19.05 -22.21
CA ARG A 138 41.03 18.60 -23.57
C ARG A 138 42.55 18.40 -23.75
N TYR A 139 43.35 19.16 -23.00
CA TYR A 139 44.81 19.16 -23.08
C TYR A 139 45.41 19.09 -21.66
N PRO A 140 45.63 17.89 -21.11
CA PRO A 140 46.25 17.74 -19.79
C PRO A 140 47.70 18.25 -19.78
N SER A 141 48.36 18.30 -20.94
CA SER A 141 49.70 18.87 -21.11
C SER A 141 49.78 20.38 -20.85
N SER A 142 48.66 21.10 -20.87
CA SER A 142 48.66 22.54 -20.56
C SER A 142 48.96 22.83 -19.08
N PHE A 143 48.78 21.86 -18.18
CA PHE A 143 49.23 22.00 -16.78
C PHE A 143 50.75 22.08 -16.66
N GLU A 144 51.47 21.29 -17.47
CA GLU A 144 52.94 21.26 -17.51
C GLU A 144 53.52 22.53 -18.18
N GLN A 145 52.73 23.21 -19.01
CA GLN A 145 53.12 24.42 -19.74
C GLN A 145 52.93 25.72 -18.95
N ALA A 146 52.44 25.66 -17.71
CA ALA A 146 52.22 26.85 -16.88
C ALA A 146 53.54 27.60 -16.56
N SER A 147 54.68 26.90 -16.60
CA SER A 147 56.00 27.50 -16.47
C SER A 147 56.69 27.53 -17.84
N PRO A 148 57.04 28.72 -18.39
CA PRO A 148 57.80 28.85 -19.63
C PRO A 148 59.12 28.07 -19.65
N HIS A 149 59.64 27.73 -18.47
CA HIS A 149 60.90 26.99 -18.30
C HIS A 149 60.70 25.58 -17.75
N GLY A 150 59.46 25.10 -17.57
CA GLY A 150 59.18 23.76 -17.05
C GLY A 150 59.81 23.47 -15.68
N ILE A 151 60.08 24.52 -14.89
CA ILE A 151 60.71 24.39 -13.57
C ILE A 151 59.64 23.88 -12.61
N PRO A 152 59.76 22.66 -12.07
CA PRO A 152 58.78 22.15 -11.13
C PRO A 152 58.84 23.00 -9.85
N VAL A 153 57.69 23.22 -9.23
CA VAL A 153 57.62 23.97 -7.97
C VAL A 153 58.54 23.30 -6.93
N GLY A 154 59.45 24.07 -6.34
CA GLY A 154 60.39 23.59 -5.33
C GLY A 154 61.73 23.03 -5.85
N SER A 155 62.02 23.00 -7.16
CA SER A 155 63.36 22.59 -7.63
C SER A 155 64.45 23.63 -7.41
N GLN A 156 64.08 24.90 -7.21
CA GLN A 156 65.01 25.97 -6.94
C GLN A 156 64.72 26.52 -5.55
N ALA A 157 65.73 26.50 -4.69
CA ALA A 157 65.72 27.24 -3.44
C ALA A 157 65.97 28.72 -3.78
N ASP A 158 65.15 29.62 -3.23
CA ASP A 158 65.40 31.05 -3.32
C ASP A 158 66.61 31.40 -2.45
N LEU A 159 67.72 31.74 -3.10
CA LEU A 159 68.98 32.13 -2.44
C LEU A 159 69.21 33.64 -2.51
N SER A 160 68.17 34.43 -2.84
CA SER A 160 68.30 35.89 -2.99
C SER A 160 68.73 36.61 -1.70
N ASP A 161 68.53 36.00 -0.52
CA ASP A 161 68.93 36.55 0.79
C ASP A 161 70.11 35.79 1.45
N LEU A 162 70.87 35.00 0.67
CA LEU A 162 72.00 34.25 1.20
C LEU A 162 73.25 35.13 1.36
N LYS A 163 73.53 35.61 2.57
CA LYS A 163 74.80 36.29 2.91
C LYS A 163 75.87 35.27 3.32
N VAL A 164 76.75 34.90 2.38
CA VAL A 164 77.90 34.02 2.67
C VAL A 164 78.99 34.82 3.37
N LYS A 165 79.45 34.33 4.53
CA LYS A 165 80.62 34.87 5.22
C LYS A 165 81.87 34.20 4.67
N SER A 166 82.73 34.96 4.00
CA SER A 166 84.09 34.52 3.65
C SER A 166 85.02 34.71 4.85
N ASP A 167 85.93 33.75 5.05
CA ASP A 167 87.01 33.79 6.05
C ASP A 167 88.12 34.77 5.64
#